data_AF-C1BW25-F1
#
_entry.id   AF-C1BW25-F1
#
_cell.length_a   1.000
_cell.length_b   1.000
_cell.length_c   1.000
_cell.angle_alpha   90.00
_cell.angle_beta   90.00
_cell.angle_gamma   90.00
#
_symmetry.space_group_name_H-M   'P 1'
#
loop_
_entity.id
_entity.type
_entity.pdbx_description
1 polymer ?
#
loop_
_entity_poly.entity_id
_entity_poly.type
_entity_poly.pdbx_seq_one_letter_code
_entity_poly.pdbx_strand_id
1 'polypeptide(L)'
;MEPAINVLVSQFKTFAGKDGSSNTLSKAEFSSLVASQLPTFVKNASDPSVIEQLMGSLDENNDGELTFLEFWQLIGKLANKQGGF
;
A
#
# COMPACT_ATOMS: atom_id res chain seq x y z
N MET A 1 18.80 -6.18 -3.45
CA MET A 1 17.33 -6.18 -3.60
C MET A 1 16.64 -6.73 -2.36
N GLU A 2 17.18 -7.80 -1.74
CA GLU A 2 16.68 -8.38 -0.48
C GLU A 2 16.39 -7.38 0.67
N PRO A 3 17.23 -6.37 0.98
CA PRO A 3 16.94 -5.46 2.10
C PRO A 3 15.72 -4.57 1.85
N ALA A 4 15.46 -4.16 0.61
CA ALA A 4 14.32 -3.29 0.28
C ALA A 4 12.98 -4.04 0.45
N ILE A 5 12.95 -5.32 0.07
CA ILE A 5 11.77 -6.19 0.26
C ILE A 5 11.52 -6.37 1.76
N ASN A 6 12.56 -6.64 2.53
CA ASN A 6 12.45 -6.87 3.97
C ASN A 6 11.95 -5.61 4.70
N VAL A 7 12.40 -4.42 4.27
CA VAL A 7 11.88 -3.14 4.77
C VAL A 7 10.40 -2.98 4.41
N LEU A 8 9.99 -3.24 3.17
CA LEU A 8 8.58 -3.16 2.76
C LEU A 8 7.68 -4.12 3.54
N VAL A 9 8.12 -5.37 3.76
CA VAL A 9 7.40 -6.37 4.56
C VAL A 9 7.30 -5.93 6.01
N SER A 10 8.40 -5.43 6.60
CA SER A 10 8.41 -4.96 7.98
C SER A 10 7.51 -3.75 8.17
N GLN A 11 7.49 -2.82 7.21
CA GLN A 11 6.57 -1.69 7.16
C GLN A 11 5.13 -2.18 7.07
N PHE A 12 4.81 -3.03 6.09
CA PHE A 12 3.48 -3.61 5.93
C PHE A 12 2.98 -4.21 7.24
N LYS A 13 3.78 -5.07 7.89
CA LYS A 13 3.42 -5.68 9.17
C LYS A 13 3.27 -4.69 10.32
N THR A 14 4.09 -3.63 10.33
CA THR A 14 4.04 -2.58 11.36
C THR A 14 2.74 -1.77 11.26
N PHE A 15 2.29 -1.50 10.04
CA PHE A 15 0.98 -0.90 9.80
C PHE A 15 -0.08 -1.95 10.07
N ALA A 16 -0.26 -3.00 9.26
CA ALA A 16 -1.29 -4.05 9.39
C ALA A 16 -1.55 -4.57 10.82
N GLY A 17 -0.52 -4.65 11.67
CA GLY A 17 -0.66 -5.05 13.06
C GLY A 17 -1.43 -4.08 13.96
N LYS A 18 -1.83 -2.89 13.50
CA LYS A 18 -2.45 -1.84 14.33
C LYS A 18 -3.92 -2.13 14.67
N ASP A 19 -4.64 -2.79 13.78
CA ASP A 19 -6.05 -3.18 13.98
C ASP A 19 -6.20 -4.63 14.49
N GLY A 20 -5.09 -5.36 14.64
CA GLY A 20 -5.05 -6.76 15.10
C GLY A 20 -4.86 -7.78 13.97
N SER A 21 -5.07 -7.38 12.71
CA SER A 21 -4.86 -8.21 11.53
C SER A 21 -3.49 -7.98 10.91
N SER A 22 -2.44 -8.63 11.43
CA SER A 22 -1.05 -8.47 10.94
C SER A 22 -0.80 -8.89 9.49
N ASN A 23 -1.82 -9.39 8.78
CA ASN A 23 -1.75 -9.93 7.43
C ASN A 23 -2.43 -9.03 6.38
N THR A 24 -3.22 -8.05 6.81
CA THR A 24 -4.05 -7.21 5.95
C THR A 24 -3.96 -5.74 6.35
N LEU A 25 -4.02 -4.84 5.38
CA LEU A 25 -4.09 -3.39 5.60
C LEU A 25 -5.50 -2.91 5.33
N SER A 26 -6.17 -2.43 6.36
CA SER A 26 -7.42 -1.69 6.16
C SER A 26 -7.14 -0.35 5.46
N LYS A 27 -8.20 0.29 4.95
CA LYS A 27 -8.12 1.57 4.23
C LYS A 27 -7.32 2.66 4.92
N ALA A 28 -7.55 2.80 6.23
CA ALA A 28 -6.87 3.79 7.06
C ALA A 28 -5.35 3.49 7.18
N GLU A 29 -5.02 2.22 7.38
CA GLU A 29 -3.64 1.73 7.54
C GLU A 29 -2.86 1.87 6.24
N PHE A 30 -3.49 1.49 5.12
CA PHE A 30 -2.95 1.67 3.79
C PHE A 30 -2.66 3.16 3.50
N SER A 31 -3.63 4.04 3.77
CA SER A 31 -3.45 5.49 3.60
C SER A 31 -2.27 6.01 4.44
N SER A 32 -2.13 5.54 5.68
CA SER A 32 -1.06 5.97 6.58
C SER A 32 0.31 5.42 6.15
N LEU A 33 0.37 4.18 5.68
CA LEU A 33 1.60 3.56 5.16
C LEU A 33 2.07 4.29 3.90
N VAL A 34 1.17 4.51 2.95
CA VAL A 34 1.49 5.19 1.69
C VAL A 34 1.95 6.62 1.95
N ALA A 35 1.33 7.34 2.90
CA ALA A 35 1.80 8.66 3.34
C ALA A 35 3.19 8.64 3.97
N SER A 36 3.50 7.62 4.77
CA SER A 36 4.78 7.54 5.46
C SER A 36 5.93 7.04 4.58
N GLN A 37 5.68 6.05 3.72
CA GLN A 37 6.70 5.36 2.94
C GLN A 37 6.82 5.88 1.50
N LEU A 38 5.75 6.42 0.94
CA LEU A 38 5.68 6.88 -0.44
C LEU A 38 5.18 8.34 -0.50
N PRO A 39 5.90 9.30 0.11
CA PRO A 39 5.49 10.70 0.14
C PRO A 39 5.39 11.33 -1.26
N THR A 40 6.16 10.84 -2.23
CA THR A 40 6.05 11.22 -3.64
C THR A 40 4.76 10.70 -4.29
N PHE A 41 4.27 9.53 -3.89
CA PHE A 41 3.00 9.01 -4.36
C PHE A 41 1.83 9.72 -3.68
N VAL A 42 1.94 10.03 -2.39
CA VAL A 42 0.94 10.84 -1.69
C VAL A 42 0.81 12.25 -2.26
N LYS A 43 1.85 12.86 -2.82
CA LYS A 43 1.62 14.11 -3.58
C LYS A 43 0.61 13.97 -4.73
N ASN A 44 0.45 12.76 -5.30
CA ASN A 44 -0.58 12.44 -6.29
C ASN A 44 -1.82 11.74 -5.68
N ALA A 45 -1.69 11.14 -4.49
CA ALA A 45 -2.70 10.32 -3.82
C ALA A 45 -3.21 10.93 -2.50
N SER A 46 -2.89 12.19 -2.20
CA SER A 46 -3.43 12.93 -1.04
C SER A 46 -4.93 13.16 -1.15
N ASP A 47 -5.48 13.00 -2.36
CA ASP A 47 -6.91 13.03 -2.56
C ASP A 47 -7.50 11.73 -1.98
N PRO A 48 -8.35 11.82 -0.95
CA PRO A 48 -8.97 10.64 -0.35
C PRO A 48 -9.66 9.81 -1.43
N SER A 49 -10.35 10.45 -2.39
CA SER A 49 -10.97 9.77 -3.52
C SER A 49 -10.00 8.94 -4.37
N VAL A 50 -8.75 9.38 -4.55
CA VAL A 50 -7.73 8.60 -5.27
C VAL A 50 -7.31 7.38 -4.46
N ILE A 51 -7.17 7.50 -3.14
CA ILE A 51 -6.89 6.34 -2.27
C ILE A 51 -8.07 5.38 -2.25
N GLU A 52 -9.31 5.86 -2.19
CA GLU A 52 -10.50 4.99 -2.26
C GLU A 52 -10.56 4.23 -3.59
N GLN A 53 -10.35 4.93 -4.71
CA GLN A 53 -10.39 4.33 -6.04
C GLN A 53 -9.24 3.35 -6.24
N LEU A 54 -8.05 3.69 -5.74
CA LEU A 54 -6.87 2.84 -5.80
C LEU A 54 -7.06 1.58 -4.96
N MET A 55 -7.55 1.74 -3.74
CA MET A 55 -7.87 0.63 -2.86
C MET A 55 -8.92 -0.29 -3.50
N GLY A 56 -10.03 0.25 -3.99
CA GLY A 56 -11.04 -0.55 -4.69
C GLY A 56 -10.55 -1.17 -6.01
N SER A 57 -9.49 -0.64 -6.62
CA SER A 57 -8.85 -1.23 -7.81
C SER A 57 -7.81 -2.29 -7.49
N LEU A 58 -7.39 -2.41 -6.23
CA LEU A 58 -6.39 -3.35 -5.75
C LEU A 58 -7.00 -4.46 -4.91
N ASP A 59 -8.06 -4.14 -4.18
CA ASP A 59 -8.90 -5.03 -3.41
C ASP A 59 -9.72 -5.90 -4.38
N GLU A 60 -9.09 -6.97 -4.88
CA GLU A 60 -9.71 -7.87 -5.85
C GLU A 60 -10.81 -8.72 -5.21
N ASN A 61 -10.64 -9.04 -3.93
CA ASN A 61 -11.63 -9.78 -3.13
C ASN A 61 -12.79 -8.90 -2.62
N ASN A 62 -12.70 -7.58 -2.76
CA ASN A 62 -13.67 -6.59 -2.27
C ASN A 62 -13.99 -6.79 -0.78
N ASP A 63 -12.98 -7.16 0.01
CA ASP A 63 -13.11 -7.42 1.44
C ASP A 63 -12.94 -6.13 2.28
N GLY A 64 -12.49 -5.04 1.64
CA GLY A 64 -12.22 -3.77 2.31
C GLY A 64 -10.84 -3.74 2.97
N GLU A 65 -10.00 -4.72 2.68
CA GLU A 65 -8.66 -4.88 3.23
C GLU A 65 -7.67 -5.32 2.15
N LEU A 66 -6.44 -4.80 2.19
CA LEU A 66 -5.38 -5.16 1.24
C LEU A 66 -4.44 -6.20 1.86
N THR A 67 -4.34 -7.36 1.23
CA THR A 67 -3.35 -8.37 1.54
C THR A 67 -1.94 -7.93 1.12
N PHE A 68 -0.91 -8.60 1.64
CA PHE A 68 0.47 -8.33 1.24
C PHE A 68 0.68 -8.47 -0.28
N LEU A 69 -0.05 -9.37 -0.94
CA LEU A 69 0.06 -9.60 -2.38
C LEU A 69 -0.48 -8.40 -3.17
N GLU A 70 -1.66 -7.88 -2.80
CA GLU A 70 -2.29 -6.72 -3.44
C GLU A 70 -1.44 -5.46 -3.22
N PHE A 71 -0.93 -5.29 -2.00
CA PHE A 71 0.04 -4.23 -1.71
C PHE A 71 1.32 -4.36 -2.55
N TRP A 72 1.85 -5.58 -2.73
CA TRP A 72 3.03 -5.80 -3.55
C TRP A 72 2.79 -5.45 -5.03
N GLN A 73 1.63 -5.83 -5.58
CA GLN A 73 1.24 -5.45 -6.93
C GLN A 73 1.10 -3.94 -7.10
N LEU A 74 0.58 -3.24 -6.08
CA LEU A 74 0.60 -1.79 -6.05
C LEU A 74 2.04 -1.29 -6.19
N ILE A 75 2.95 -1.68 -5.30
CA ILE A 75 4.35 -1.22 -5.33
C ILE A 75 4.98 -1.48 -6.69
N GLY A 76 4.70 -2.63 -7.32
CA GLY A 76 5.11 -2.93 -8.68
C GLY A 76 4.56 -1.96 -9.73
N LYS A 77 3.24 -1.68 -9.72
CA LYS A 77 2.61 -0.67 -10.60
C LYS A 77 3.18 0.72 -10.37
N LEU A 78 3.46 1.05 -9.12
CA LEU A 78 4.00 2.33 -8.67
C LEU A 78 5.44 2.53 -9.13
N ALA A 79 6.27 1.50 -8.98
CA ALA A 79 7.65 1.47 -9.47
C ALA A 79 7.70 1.55 -11.00
N ASN A 80 6.76 0.91 -11.70
CA ASN A 80 6.63 1.05 -13.16
C ASN A 80 6.27 2.50 -13.55
N LYS A 81 5.33 3.13 -12.84
CA LYS A 81 4.88 4.51 -13.11
C LYS A 81 5.92 5.60 -12.76
N GLN A 82 6.72 5.41 -11.71
CA GLN A 82 7.83 6.31 -11.37
C GLN A 82 9.13 6.01 -12.13
N GLY A 83 9.29 4.76 -12.59
CA GLY A 83 10.53 4.26 -13.16
C GLY A 83 10.79 4.65 -14.61
N GLY A 84 9.78 5.14 -15.35
CA GLY A 84 9.95 5.76 -16.67
C GLY A 84 11.00 5.07 -17.55
N PHE A 85 10.77 3.81 -17.88
CA PHE A 85 11.40 3.15 -19.03
C PHE A 85 10.38 2.99 -20.13
#